data_AF-A0AAD6RYX4-F1
#
_entry.id   AF-A0AAD6RYX4-F1
#
_cell.length_a   1.000
_cell.length_b   1.000
_cell.length_c   1.000
_cell.angle_alpha   90.00
_cell.angle_beta   90.00
_cell.angle_gamma   90.00
#
_symmetry.space_group_name_H-M   'P 1'
#
loop_
_entity.id
_entity.type
_entity.pdbx_description
1 polymer ?
#
loop_
_entity_poly.entity_id
_entity_poly.type
_entity_poly.pdbx_seq_one_letter_code
_entity_poly.pdbx_strand_id
1 'polypeptide(L)'
;MASSLSTAVLELPAGKMPLLHEGETSQAQLRQFEVHAKNYFSLKKVAAADHVAHVIGCFRDFRVTDELEIESERAAALALDFKKFMDKIRGYLLPSDWERRLRQQVNQRKQGTNETFTKFATAVRSANSLLINTPSYVDDARIRTILEANMVPDLIDDLIDDDKAAGESDFTAWLDIVKHIDDKRLRQGKRLRDIAAEERERAKRERNTSNTNDERPAKRNRRDENTAPSSSSTNAAGGKRCPKLTEAERDLLNANHGCTKCRVPFVAHADDRDKSCDFPAAAGYKTVTRAVIDAAAAALTAEQRKQFGVAPAKTKPVAAVLDAAAVAATGFASADEGDVD
;
A
#
# COMPACT_ATOMS: atom_id res chain seq x y z
N MET A 1 -5.32 -24.14 9.55
CA MET A 1 -4.90 -22.78 9.95
C MET A 1 -3.44 -22.65 9.59
N ALA A 2 -3.07 -21.77 8.65
CA ALA A 2 -1.66 -21.53 8.36
C ALA A 2 -1.09 -20.71 9.53
N SER A 3 -0.30 -21.34 10.39
CA SER A 3 0.58 -20.60 11.30
C SER A 3 1.47 -19.73 10.44
N SER A 4 1.25 -18.41 10.47
CA SER A 4 2.19 -17.45 9.89
C SER A 4 3.46 -17.55 10.72
N LEU A 5 4.46 -18.25 10.20
CA LEU A 5 5.80 -18.25 10.80
C LEU A 5 6.32 -16.81 10.76
N SER A 6 7.02 -16.39 11.82
CA SER A 6 7.71 -15.10 11.82
C SER A 6 8.76 -15.06 10.71
N THR A 7 9.02 -13.89 10.12
CA THR A 7 10.14 -13.72 9.19
C THR A 7 11.45 -14.07 9.90
N ALA A 8 12.32 -14.83 9.23
CA ALA A 8 13.62 -15.22 9.78
C ALA A 8 14.49 -13.98 10.06
N VAL A 9 15.33 -14.04 11.09
CA VAL A 9 16.30 -12.98 11.41
C VAL A 9 17.68 -13.40 10.92
N LEU A 10 18.34 -12.54 10.13
CA LEU A 10 19.72 -12.73 9.68
C LEU A 10 20.65 -11.79 10.46
N GLU A 11 21.53 -12.36 11.26
CA GLU A 11 22.57 -11.62 11.97
C GLU A 11 23.86 -11.56 11.15
N LEU A 12 24.40 -10.35 10.99
CA LEU A 12 25.60 -10.07 10.19
C LEU A 12 26.70 -9.43 11.05
N PRO A 13 27.25 -10.16 12.05
CA PRO A 13 28.29 -9.61 12.92
C PRO A 13 29.59 -9.33 12.16
N ALA A 14 30.22 -8.18 12.46
CA ALA A 14 31.47 -7.78 11.82
C ALA A 14 32.60 -8.78 12.13
N GLY A 15 33.27 -9.27 11.07
CA GLY A 15 34.42 -10.18 11.19
C GLY A 15 34.09 -11.60 11.70
N LYS A 16 32.81 -11.95 11.84
CA LYS A 16 32.31 -13.26 12.28
C LYS A 16 31.41 -13.87 11.19
N MET A 17 31.08 -15.15 11.34
CA MET A 17 30.16 -15.83 10.44
C MET A 17 28.74 -15.28 10.61
N PRO A 18 27.97 -15.08 9.52
CA PRO A 18 26.55 -14.76 9.63
C PRO A 18 25.78 -15.90 10.31
N LEU A 19 24.68 -15.56 10.98
CA LEU A 19 23.77 -16.52 11.60
C LEU A 19 22.36 -16.30 11.08
N LEU A 20 21.70 -17.37 10.63
CA LEU A 20 20.31 -17.34 10.19
C LEU A 20 19.42 -18.03 11.22
N HIS A 21 18.57 -17.24 11.86
CA HIS A 21 17.60 -17.71 12.84
C HIS A 21 16.37 -18.36 12.18
N GLU A 22 15.58 -19.04 13.00
CA GLU A 22 14.33 -19.68 12.58
C GLU A 22 13.33 -18.69 11.95
N GLY A 23 12.57 -19.15 10.95
CA GLY A 23 11.46 -18.41 10.38
C GLY A 23 11.33 -18.49 8.86
N GLU A 24 10.39 -17.71 8.31
CA GLU A 24 10.24 -17.59 6.86
C GLU A 24 11.46 -16.87 6.27
N THR A 25 12.27 -17.65 5.55
CA THR A 25 13.49 -17.18 4.92
C THR A 25 13.22 -16.77 3.48
N SER A 26 13.71 -15.60 3.09
CA SER A 26 13.68 -15.13 1.70
C SER A 26 15.00 -15.46 0.97
N GLN A 27 14.93 -15.58 -0.35
CA GLN A 27 16.15 -15.72 -1.17
C GLN A 27 17.12 -14.54 -1.01
N ALA A 28 16.60 -13.34 -0.72
CA ALA A 28 17.43 -12.17 -0.43
C ALA A 28 18.29 -12.38 0.82
N GLN A 29 17.72 -12.95 1.89
CA GLN A 29 18.46 -13.27 3.11
C GLN A 29 19.51 -14.35 2.87
N LEU A 30 19.18 -15.42 2.13
CA LEU A 30 20.17 -16.45 1.78
C LEU A 30 21.31 -15.88 0.93
N ARG A 31 20.99 -14.99 -0.02
CA ARG A 31 22.01 -14.32 -0.82
C ARG A 31 22.92 -13.43 0.04
N GLN A 32 22.34 -12.68 0.99
CA GLN A 32 23.13 -11.89 1.94
C GLN A 32 24.02 -12.78 2.80
N PHE A 33 23.46 -13.86 3.36
CA PHE A 33 24.23 -14.85 4.11
C PHE A 33 25.43 -15.37 3.30
N GLU A 34 25.22 -15.76 2.04
CA GLU A 34 26.29 -16.23 1.16
C GLU A 34 27.39 -15.19 0.91
N VAL A 35 27.02 -13.95 0.65
CA VAL A 35 27.98 -12.87 0.43
C VAL A 35 28.81 -12.64 1.70
N HIS A 36 28.17 -12.60 2.86
CA HIS A 36 28.85 -12.41 4.14
C HIS A 36 29.74 -13.61 4.52
N ALA A 37 29.30 -14.85 4.27
CA ALA A 37 30.09 -16.05 4.46
C ALA A 37 31.35 -16.04 3.56
N LYS A 38 31.19 -15.71 2.26
CA LYS A 38 32.33 -15.58 1.32
C LYS A 38 33.32 -14.50 1.74
N ASN A 39 32.81 -13.36 2.22
CA ASN A 39 33.67 -12.30 2.76
C ASN A 39 34.44 -12.79 3.98
N TYR A 40 33.78 -13.51 4.90
CA TYR A 40 34.45 -14.13 6.05
C TYR A 40 35.54 -15.12 5.60
N PHE A 41 35.25 -16.02 4.66
CA PHE A 41 36.23 -16.98 4.14
C PHE A 41 37.45 -16.28 3.55
N SER A 42 37.23 -15.18 2.81
CA SER A 42 38.30 -14.37 2.22
C SER A 42 39.14 -13.67 3.29
N LEU A 43 38.48 -13.05 4.28
CA LEU A 43 39.14 -12.34 5.38
C LEU A 43 39.96 -13.27 6.28
N LYS A 44 39.45 -14.48 6.54
CA LYS A 44 40.09 -15.48 7.40
C LYS A 44 40.95 -16.48 6.63
N LYS A 45 41.02 -16.36 5.29
CA LYS A 45 41.76 -17.26 4.39
C LYS A 45 41.39 -18.74 4.59
N VAL A 46 40.09 -19.01 4.74
CA VAL A 46 39.56 -20.37 4.94
C VAL A 46 39.72 -21.17 3.64
N ALA A 47 40.28 -22.38 3.72
CA ALA A 47 40.43 -23.26 2.58
C ALA A 47 39.06 -23.69 2.02
N ALA A 48 38.96 -23.85 0.71
CA ALA A 48 37.69 -24.16 0.04
C ALA A 48 37.03 -25.45 0.55
N ALA A 49 37.83 -26.45 0.93
CA ALA A 49 37.36 -27.71 1.52
C ALA A 49 36.68 -27.51 2.88
N ASP A 50 37.05 -26.46 3.62
CA ASP A 50 36.55 -26.23 4.98
C ASP A 50 35.36 -25.24 5.00
N HIS A 51 34.97 -24.66 3.86
CA HIS A 51 33.90 -23.65 3.80
C HIS A 51 32.59 -24.18 4.40
N VAL A 52 32.18 -25.41 4.05
CA VAL A 52 30.92 -25.99 4.55
C VAL A 52 30.99 -26.28 6.04
N ALA A 53 32.12 -26.81 6.52
CA ALA A 53 32.34 -27.07 7.95
C ALA A 53 32.16 -25.80 8.81
N HIS A 54 32.51 -24.65 8.26
CA HIS A 54 32.37 -23.36 8.92
C HIS A 54 30.92 -22.79 8.92
N VAL A 55 30.07 -23.14 7.96
CA VAL A 55 28.70 -22.58 7.83
C VAL A 55 27.60 -23.53 8.29
N ILE A 56 27.88 -24.83 8.39
CA ILE A 56 26.86 -25.84 8.71
C ILE A 56 26.15 -25.54 10.04
N GLY A 57 26.91 -25.04 11.03
CA GLY A 57 26.42 -24.63 12.33
C GLY A 57 25.87 -23.21 12.40
N CYS A 58 25.58 -22.55 11.28
CA CYS A 58 25.08 -21.16 11.24
C CYS A 58 23.59 -21.03 10.95
N PHE A 59 22.92 -22.13 10.64
CA PHE A 59 21.48 -22.21 10.48
C PHE A 59 20.84 -22.70 11.79
N ARG A 60 19.76 -22.05 12.23
CA ARG A 60 19.03 -22.40 13.46
C ARG A 60 17.63 -22.92 13.21
N ASP A 61 17.16 -22.85 11.96
CA ASP A 61 15.84 -23.32 11.58
C ASP A 61 15.77 -24.85 11.65
N PHE A 62 14.74 -25.37 12.34
CA PHE A 62 14.55 -26.80 12.56
C PHE A 62 14.55 -27.61 11.26
N ARG A 63 14.03 -27.06 10.17
CA ARG A 63 14.01 -27.73 8.84
C ARG A 63 15.40 -28.04 8.31
N VAL A 64 16.41 -27.28 8.76
CA VAL A 64 17.81 -27.49 8.40
C VAL A 64 18.52 -28.27 9.50
N THR A 65 18.29 -27.95 10.77
CA THR A 65 18.99 -28.63 11.88
C THR A 65 18.58 -30.09 11.99
N ASP A 66 17.29 -30.41 11.96
CA ASP A 66 16.77 -31.78 12.12
C ASP A 66 17.30 -32.70 11.01
N GLU A 67 17.41 -32.16 9.80
CA GLU A 67 17.98 -32.90 8.66
C GLU A 67 19.50 -33.10 8.82
N LEU A 68 20.22 -32.08 9.32
CA LEU A 68 21.66 -32.14 9.52
C LEU A 68 22.07 -32.86 10.82
N GLU A 69 21.12 -33.21 11.70
CA GLU A 69 21.34 -34.11 12.84
C GLU A 69 21.48 -35.56 12.40
N ILE A 70 20.94 -35.92 11.23
CA ILE A 70 21.14 -37.24 10.64
C ILE A 70 22.61 -37.36 10.19
N GLU A 71 23.37 -38.24 10.83
CA GLU A 71 24.83 -38.34 10.62
C GLU A 71 25.21 -38.59 9.15
N SER A 72 24.45 -39.41 8.43
CA SER A 72 24.68 -39.65 7.00
C SER A 72 24.48 -38.40 6.15
N GLU A 73 23.45 -37.59 6.45
CA GLU A 73 23.17 -36.34 5.73
C GLU A 73 24.17 -35.25 6.08
N ARG A 74 24.62 -35.21 7.34
CA ARG A 74 25.68 -34.31 7.80
C ARG A 74 27.00 -34.61 7.10
N ALA A 75 27.39 -35.89 7.05
CA ALA A 75 28.59 -36.33 6.34
C ALA A 75 28.51 -36.02 4.84
N ALA A 76 27.36 -36.27 4.21
CA ALA A 76 27.11 -35.92 2.82
C ALA A 76 27.20 -34.41 2.57
N ALA A 77 26.65 -33.59 3.48
CA ALA A 77 26.70 -32.13 3.39
C ALA A 77 28.14 -31.60 3.49
N LEU A 78 28.94 -32.11 4.43
CA LEU A 78 30.35 -31.71 4.62
C LEU A 78 31.23 -32.05 3.41
N ALA A 79 30.86 -33.05 2.61
CA ALA A 79 31.56 -33.40 1.38
C ALA A 79 31.21 -32.50 0.18
N LEU A 80 30.20 -31.63 0.29
CA LEU A 80 29.81 -30.72 -0.78
C LEU A 80 30.75 -29.50 -0.85
N ASP A 81 30.86 -28.94 -2.06
CA ASP A 81 31.33 -27.57 -2.18
C ASP A 81 30.29 -26.59 -1.64
N PHE A 82 30.74 -25.38 -1.28
CA PHE A 82 29.87 -24.36 -0.69
C PHE A 82 28.66 -24.01 -1.57
N LYS A 83 28.80 -24.03 -2.91
CA LYS A 83 27.70 -23.71 -3.82
C LYS A 83 26.60 -24.77 -3.75
N LYS A 84 26.98 -26.05 -3.86
CA LYS A 84 26.04 -27.18 -3.78
C LYS A 84 25.39 -27.27 -2.42
N PHE A 85 26.13 -27.00 -1.35
CA PHE A 85 25.57 -26.91 0.00
C PHE A 85 24.48 -25.82 0.07
N MET A 86 24.74 -24.61 -0.44
CA MET A 86 23.73 -23.55 -0.46
C MET A 86 22.53 -23.87 -1.36
N ASP A 87 22.73 -24.60 -2.46
CA ASP A 87 21.62 -25.12 -3.29
C ASP A 87 20.73 -26.09 -2.49
N LYS A 88 21.34 -26.95 -1.65
CA LYS A 88 20.61 -27.84 -0.71
C LYS A 88 19.83 -27.04 0.34
N ILE A 89 20.46 -26.02 0.96
CA ILE A 89 19.80 -25.14 1.95
C ILE A 89 18.59 -24.39 1.35
N ARG A 90 18.70 -23.90 0.11
CA ARG A 90 17.54 -23.29 -0.59
C ARG A 90 16.39 -24.27 -0.76
N GLY A 91 16.67 -25.55 -1.00
CA GLY A 91 15.67 -26.61 -1.08
C GLY A 91 14.88 -26.83 0.21
N TYR A 92 15.52 -26.65 1.37
CA TYR A 92 14.86 -26.77 2.68
C TYR A 92 14.08 -25.53 3.08
N LEU A 93 14.66 -24.35 2.84
CA LEU A 93 14.15 -23.10 3.42
C LEU A 93 13.18 -22.35 2.50
N LEU A 94 13.32 -22.48 1.18
CA LEU A 94 12.51 -21.76 0.21
C LEU A 94 11.38 -22.63 -0.34
N PRO A 95 10.21 -22.05 -0.65
CA PRO A 95 9.14 -22.78 -1.34
C PRO A 95 9.61 -23.26 -2.72
N SER A 96 9.19 -24.44 -3.16
CA SER A 96 9.66 -25.07 -4.41
C SER A 96 9.53 -24.22 -5.68
N ASP A 97 8.66 -23.21 -5.67
CA ASP A 97 8.43 -22.30 -6.79
C ASP A 97 9.12 -20.93 -6.68
N TRP A 98 9.98 -20.73 -5.68
CA TRP A 98 10.63 -19.44 -5.40
C TRP A 98 11.34 -18.87 -6.63
N GLU A 99 12.05 -19.73 -7.37
CA GLU A 99 12.82 -19.34 -8.56
C GLU A 99 11.88 -18.88 -9.68
N ARG A 100 10.78 -19.60 -9.89
CA ARG A 100 9.75 -19.24 -10.87
C ARG A 100 9.11 -17.89 -10.54
N ARG A 101 8.77 -17.65 -9.26
CA ARG A 101 8.17 -16.39 -8.82
C ARG A 101 9.12 -15.21 -8.99
N LEU A 102 10.39 -15.35 -8.62
CA LEU A 102 11.40 -14.30 -8.84
C LEU A 102 11.62 -14.03 -10.32
N ARG A 103 11.70 -15.06 -11.17
CA ARG A 103 11.81 -14.88 -12.63
C ARG A 103 10.60 -14.14 -13.20
N GLN A 104 9.39 -14.47 -12.76
CA GLN A 104 8.19 -13.73 -13.15
C GLN A 104 8.26 -12.27 -12.71
N GLN A 105 8.72 -12.00 -11.49
CA GLN A 105 8.92 -10.65 -11.00
C GLN A 105 9.90 -9.85 -11.87
N VAL A 106 11.02 -10.46 -12.29
CA VAL A 106 11.98 -9.83 -13.21
C VAL A 106 11.33 -9.50 -14.56
N ASN A 107 10.61 -10.46 -15.15
CA ASN A 107 10.06 -10.32 -16.50
C ASN A 107 8.84 -9.40 -16.59
N GLN A 108 8.04 -9.33 -15.52
CA GLN A 108 6.74 -8.63 -15.52
C GLN A 108 6.77 -7.28 -14.81
N ARG A 109 7.90 -6.91 -14.20
CA ARG A 109 8.03 -5.60 -13.59
C ARG A 109 7.95 -4.52 -14.68
N LYS A 110 6.94 -3.67 -14.57
CA LYS A 110 6.73 -2.50 -15.44
C LYS A 110 7.11 -1.22 -14.74
N GLN A 111 7.72 -0.26 -15.45
CA GLN A 111 7.99 1.06 -14.91
C GLN A 111 6.67 1.76 -14.53
N GLY A 112 6.59 2.32 -13.33
CA GLY A 112 5.45 3.14 -12.94
C GLY A 112 5.43 4.50 -13.66
N THR A 113 4.25 5.08 -13.89
CA THR A 113 4.09 6.35 -14.64
C THR A 113 4.91 7.52 -14.07
N ASN A 114 5.10 7.57 -12.75
CA ASN A 114 5.90 8.60 -12.08
C ASN A 114 7.20 8.03 -11.48
N GLU A 115 7.56 6.80 -11.83
CA GLU A 115 8.79 6.16 -11.35
C GLU A 115 9.95 6.51 -12.29
N THR A 116 11.09 6.86 -11.71
CA THR A 116 12.32 7.09 -12.49
C THR A 116 12.82 5.78 -13.09
N PHE A 117 13.39 5.86 -14.28
CA PHE A 117 14.01 4.72 -14.96
C PHE A 117 15.08 4.07 -14.07
N THR A 118 15.89 4.87 -13.37
CA THR A 118 16.92 4.34 -12.46
C THR A 118 16.33 3.45 -11.37
N LYS A 119 15.22 3.88 -10.73
CA LYS A 119 14.57 3.09 -9.68
C LYS A 119 13.97 1.80 -10.24
N PHE A 120 13.32 1.89 -11.39
CA PHE A 120 12.78 0.75 -12.11
C PHE A 120 13.87 -0.27 -12.50
N ALA A 121 14.91 0.17 -13.22
CA ALA A 121 16.00 -0.67 -13.66
C ALA A 121 16.77 -1.29 -12.49
N THR A 122 16.99 -0.54 -11.41
CA THR A 122 17.60 -1.06 -10.18
C THR A 122 16.77 -2.18 -9.58
N ALA A 123 15.44 -2.03 -9.52
CA ALA A 123 14.55 -3.07 -8.98
C ALA A 123 14.57 -4.35 -9.81
N VAL A 124 14.59 -4.24 -11.14
CA VAL A 124 14.71 -5.40 -12.05
C VAL A 124 16.05 -6.10 -11.87
N ARG A 125 17.15 -5.33 -11.87
CA ARG A 125 18.51 -5.88 -11.69
C ARG A 125 18.70 -6.49 -10.31
N SER A 126 18.17 -5.87 -9.25
CA SER A 126 18.25 -6.39 -7.89
C SER A 126 17.49 -7.71 -7.77
N ALA A 127 16.30 -7.81 -8.38
CA ALA A 127 15.55 -9.07 -8.41
C ALA A 127 16.31 -10.16 -9.21
N ASN A 128 16.89 -9.81 -10.37
CA ASN A 128 17.70 -10.75 -11.15
C ASN A 128 18.96 -11.20 -10.40
N SER A 129 19.57 -10.33 -9.58
CA SER A 129 20.73 -10.70 -8.77
C SER A 129 20.46 -11.82 -7.76
N LEU A 130 19.19 -11.99 -7.35
CA LEU A 130 18.75 -13.09 -6.48
C LEU A 130 18.69 -14.43 -7.21
N LEU A 131 18.70 -14.43 -8.55
CA LEU A 131 18.73 -15.63 -9.39
C LEU A 131 20.16 -16.07 -9.75
N ILE A 132 21.19 -15.32 -9.35
CA ILE A 132 22.58 -15.71 -9.62
C ILE A 132 22.84 -17.13 -9.09
N ASN A 133 23.52 -17.94 -9.90
CA ASN A 133 23.78 -19.37 -9.68
C ASN A 133 22.58 -20.31 -9.92
N THR A 134 21.46 -19.81 -10.44
CA THR A 134 20.34 -20.63 -10.92
C THR A 134 20.20 -20.56 -12.45
N PRO A 135 19.55 -21.56 -13.07
CA PRO A 135 19.26 -21.54 -14.51
C PRO A 135 18.35 -20.38 -14.96
N SER A 136 17.60 -19.78 -14.04
CA SER A 136 16.72 -18.63 -14.32
C SER A 136 17.43 -17.28 -14.32
N TYR A 137 18.73 -17.22 -13.99
CA TYR A 137 19.51 -15.99 -14.12
C TYR A 137 19.51 -15.50 -15.56
N VAL A 138 19.33 -14.20 -15.73
CA VAL A 138 19.24 -13.54 -17.02
C VAL A 138 20.46 -12.64 -17.22
N ASP A 139 21.05 -12.65 -18.42
CA ASP A 139 22.19 -11.81 -18.76
C ASP A 139 21.79 -10.37 -19.09
N ASP A 140 22.78 -9.49 -19.21
CA ASP A 140 22.55 -8.06 -19.45
C ASP A 140 21.83 -7.78 -20.78
N ALA A 141 22.10 -8.58 -21.83
CA ALA A 141 21.43 -8.45 -23.12
C ALA A 141 19.91 -8.70 -22.98
N ARG A 142 19.53 -9.76 -22.28
CA ARG A 142 18.11 -10.06 -22.05
C ARG A 142 17.50 -9.12 -21.01
N ILE A 143 18.24 -8.65 -20.01
CA ILE A 143 17.75 -7.60 -19.10
C ILE A 143 17.44 -6.32 -19.87
N ARG A 144 18.29 -5.91 -20.82
CA ARG A 144 18.01 -4.77 -21.71
C ARG A 144 16.68 -4.97 -22.45
N THR A 145 16.46 -6.12 -23.07
CA THR A 145 15.19 -6.44 -23.74
C THR A 145 13.98 -6.34 -22.78
N ILE A 146 14.13 -6.83 -21.55
CA ILE A 146 13.06 -6.76 -20.54
C ILE A 146 12.78 -5.32 -20.13
N LEU A 147 13.81 -4.49 -19.98
CA LEU A 147 13.66 -3.07 -19.66
C LEU A 147 12.97 -2.33 -20.81
N GLU A 148 13.43 -2.51 -22.05
CA GLU A 148 12.82 -1.93 -23.26
C GLU A 148 11.33 -2.26 -23.39
N ALA A 149 10.95 -3.52 -23.18
CA ALA A 149 9.56 -3.96 -23.29
C ALA A 149 8.64 -3.45 -22.16
N ASN A 150 9.20 -2.98 -21.04
CA ASN A 150 8.45 -2.67 -19.82
C ASN A 150 8.62 -1.22 -19.33
N MET A 151 9.32 -0.38 -20.09
CA MET A 151 9.35 1.07 -19.89
C MET A 151 7.99 1.70 -20.19
N VAL A 152 7.78 2.91 -19.70
CA VAL A 152 6.56 3.66 -20.06
C VAL A 152 6.63 4.12 -21.52
N PRO A 153 5.50 4.16 -22.25
CA PRO A 153 5.47 4.47 -23.68
C PRO A 153 6.21 5.76 -24.04
N ASP A 154 5.98 6.85 -23.30
CA ASP A 154 6.63 8.14 -23.55
C ASP A 154 8.17 8.06 -23.56
N LEU A 155 8.78 7.20 -22.73
CA LEU A 155 10.24 7.00 -22.76
C LEU A 155 10.67 6.06 -23.88
N ILE A 156 9.83 5.10 -24.27
CA ILE A 156 10.11 4.26 -25.43
C ILE A 156 10.16 5.14 -26.69
N ASP A 157 9.20 6.07 -26.84
CA ASP A 157 9.17 7.00 -27.97
C ASP A 157 10.43 7.89 -27.99
N ASP A 158 10.76 8.53 -26.86
CA ASP A 158 11.99 9.34 -26.75
C ASP A 158 13.28 8.53 -26.99
N LEU A 159 13.26 7.22 -26.69
CA LEU A 159 14.41 6.32 -26.87
C LEU A 159 14.58 5.86 -28.31
N ILE A 160 13.47 5.61 -29.02
CA ILE A 160 13.48 5.25 -30.45
C ILE A 160 14.07 6.38 -31.29
N ASP A 161 13.81 7.62 -30.89
CA ASP A 161 14.32 8.82 -31.57
C ASP A 161 15.80 9.14 -31.22
N ASP A 162 16.44 8.41 -30.30
CA ASP A 162 17.82 8.65 -29.87
C ASP A 162 18.83 7.69 -30.54
N ASP A 163 19.53 8.19 -31.56
CA ASP A 163 20.56 7.45 -32.31
C ASP A 163 21.70 6.91 -31.42
N LYS A 164 22.01 7.59 -30.30
CA LYS A 164 23.09 7.15 -29.40
C LYS A 164 22.67 5.91 -28.63
N ALA A 165 21.43 5.87 -28.14
CA ALA A 165 20.89 4.70 -27.47
C ALA A 165 20.79 3.48 -28.41
N ALA A 166 20.43 3.70 -29.67
CA ALA A 166 20.34 2.65 -30.68
C ALA A 166 21.71 2.02 -31.01
N GLY A 167 22.77 2.83 -31.08
CA GLY A 167 24.13 2.38 -31.38
C GLY A 167 24.92 1.85 -30.19
N GLU A 168 24.46 2.06 -28.96
CA GLU A 168 25.22 1.68 -27.76
C GLU A 168 25.11 0.18 -27.49
N SER A 169 26.26 -0.48 -27.36
CA SER A 169 26.36 -1.93 -27.09
C SER A 169 26.68 -2.23 -25.63
N ASP A 170 27.37 -1.32 -24.95
CA ASP A 170 27.68 -1.48 -23.54
C ASP A 170 26.43 -1.24 -22.70
N PHE A 171 26.06 -2.24 -21.91
CA PHE A 171 24.83 -2.19 -21.14
C PHE A 171 24.84 -1.07 -20.08
N THR A 172 26.00 -0.77 -19.49
CA THR A 172 26.09 0.27 -18.46
C THR A 172 25.98 1.65 -19.07
N ALA A 173 26.67 1.90 -20.17
CA ALA A 173 26.56 3.13 -20.95
C ALA A 173 25.12 3.34 -21.46
N TRP A 174 24.47 2.28 -21.95
CA TRP A 174 23.08 2.33 -22.39
C TRP A 174 22.14 2.72 -21.24
N LEU A 175 22.30 2.15 -20.04
CA LEU A 175 21.51 2.52 -18.86
C LEU A 175 21.64 4.02 -18.53
N ASP A 176 22.84 4.57 -18.64
CA ASP A 176 23.10 5.99 -18.38
C ASP A 176 22.47 6.92 -19.43
N ILE A 177 22.47 6.51 -20.71
CA ILE A 177 21.77 7.24 -21.78
C ILE A 177 20.26 7.26 -21.50
N VAL A 178 19.65 6.10 -21.26
CA VAL A 178 18.20 5.99 -20.99
C VAL A 178 17.81 6.78 -19.75
N LYS A 179 18.65 6.75 -18.70
CA LYS A 179 18.46 7.58 -17.50
C LYS A 179 18.42 9.07 -17.86
N HIS A 180 19.33 9.55 -18.70
CA HIS A 180 19.37 10.96 -19.08
C HIS A 180 18.11 11.39 -19.86
N ILE A 181 17.62 10.50 -20.74
CA ILE A 181 16.36 10.70 -21.48
C ILE A 181 15.17 10.75 -20.51
N ASP A 182 15.06 9.78 -19.60
CA ASP A 182 13.98 9.72 -18.60
C ASP A 182 13.99 10.95 -17.67
N ASP A 183 15.16 11.40 -17.24
CA ASP A 183 15.30 12.60 -16.41
C ASP A 183 14.83 13.85 -17.17
N LYS A 184 15.10 13.95 -18.48
CA LYS A 184 14.59 15.04 -19.34
C LYS A 184 13.07 14.98 -19.46
N ARG A 185 12.51 13.79 -19.74
CA ARG A 185 11.06 13.54 -19.82
C ARG A 185 10.36 13.94 -18.53
N LEU A 186 10.87 13.51 -17.37
CA LEU A 186 10.29 13.83 -16.07
C LEU A 186 10.34 15.34 -15.75
N ARG A 187 11.44 16.02 -16.10
CA ARG A 187 11.53 17.49 -15.97
C ARG A 187 10.50 18.20 -16.84
N GLN A 188 10.33 17.78 -18.10
CA GLN A 188 9.34 18.36 -19.01
C GLN A 188 7.91 18.10 -18.50
N GLY A 189 7.59 16.87 -18.12
CA GLY A 189 6.30 16.51 -17.56
C GLY A 189 5.98 17.26 -16.26
N LYS A 190 6.98 17.50 -15.40
CA LYS A 190 6.81 18.38 -14.22
C LYS A 190 6.49 19.81 -14.65
N ARG A 191 7.26 20.39 -15.57
CA ARG A 191 7.05 21.76 -16.06
C ARG A 191 5.65 21.95 -16.65
N LEU A 192 5.18 21.00 -17.47
CA LEU A 192 3.84 21.05 -18.05
C LEU A 192 2.73 20.95 -16.98
N ARG A 193 2.92 20.09 -15.97
CA ARG A 193 2.00 20.00 -14.83
C ARG A 193 1.96 21.29 -14.00
N ASP A 194 3.12 21.92 -13.79
CA ASP A 194 3.22 23.18 -13.06
C ASP A 194 2.48 24.31 -13.81
N ILE A 195 2.67 24.42 -15.14
CA ILE A 195 1.94 25.39 -15.99
C ILE A 195 0.42 25.12 -15.95
N ALA A 196 0.01 23.87 -16.13
CA ALA A 196 -1.42 23.51 -16.09
C ALA A 196 -2.05 23.76 -14.71
N ALA A 197 -1.28 23.62 -13.63
CA ALA A 197 -1.72 23.96 -12.28
C ALA A 197 -1.87 25.49 -12.12
N GLU A 198 -0.91 26.26 -12.60
CA GLU A 198 -0.94 27.73 -12.57
C GLU A 198 -2.15 28.27 -13.37
N GLU A 199 -2.41 27.76 -14.56
CA GLU A 199 -3.58 28.13 -15.37
C GLU A 199 -4.90 27.81 -14.66
N ARG A 200 -5.00 26.65 -14.00
CA ARG A 200 -6.18 26.29 -13.20
C ARG A 200 -6.39 27.25 -12.03
N GLU A 201 -5.32 27.62 -11.33
CA GLU A 201 -5.39 28.58 -10.22
C GLU A 201 -5.72 29.99 -10.71
N ARG A 202 -5.17 30.42 -11.84
CA ARG A 202 -5.53 31.68 -12.48
C ARG A 202 -7.01 31.72 -12.85
N ALA A 203 -7.54 30.68 -13.48
CA ALA A 203 -8.96 30.60 -13.84
C ALA A 203 -9.88 30.62 -12.60
N LYS A 204 -9.46 30.02 -11.48
CA LYS A 204 -10.18 30.12 -10.20
C LYS A 204 -10.18 31.55 -9.66
N ARG A 205 -9.04 32.25 -9.70
CA ARG A 205 -8.93 33.65 -9.27
C ARG A 205 -9.83 34.57 -10.12
N GLU A 206 -9.80 34.41 -11.44
CA GLU A 206 -10.61 35.21 -12.38
C GLU A 206 -12.12 35.03 -12.11
N ARG A 207 -12.58 33.79 -11.85
CA ARG A 207 -13.98 33.53 -11.45
C ARG A 207 -14.37 34.18 -10.13
N ASN A 208 -13.47 34.21 -9.14
CA ASN A 208 -13.74 34.83 -7.85
C ASN A 208 -13.77 36.37 -7.94
N THR A 209 -12.97 36.97 -8.82
CA THR A 209 -12.95 38.44 -9.04
C THR A 209 -14.11 38.96 -9.88
N SER A 210 -14.69 38.16 -10.78
CA SER A 210 -15.87 38.56 -11.57
C SER A 210 -17.17 38.64 -10.75
N ASN A 211 -17.16 38.22 -9.48
CA ASN A 211 -18.32 38.36 -8.59
C ASN A 211 -18.32 39.65 -7.77
N THR A 212 -17.29 40.50 -7.86
CA THR A 212 -17.15 41.69 -6.99
C THR A 212 -17.15 43.04 -7.69
N ASN A 213 -17.21 43.11 -9.03
CA ASN A 213 -17.29 44.38 -9.76
C ASN A 213 -18.55 44.47 -10.64
N ASP A 214 -19.58 45.07 -10.05
CA ASP A 214 -20.48 46.11 -10.57
C ASP A 214 -21.31 45.97 -11.86
N GLU A 215 -22.48 46.63 -11.81
CA GLU A 215 -23.36 47.06 -12.92
C GLU A 215 -24.18 46.00 -13.68
N ARG A 216 -25.26 45.55 -13.04
CA ARG A 216 -26.40 44.95 -13.74
C ARG A 216 -27.18 46.06 -14.46
N PRO A 217 -27.29 46.08 -15.80
CA PRO A 217 -28.05 47.11 -16.50
C PRO A 217 -29.53 47.00 -16.12
N ALA A 218 -30.06 48.07 -15.54
CA ALA A 218 -31.45 48.20 -15.17
C ALA A 218 -32.33 48.05 -16.43
N LYS A 219 -32.98 46.90 -16.58
CA LYS A 219 -34.07 46.74 -17.56
C LYS A 219 -35.24 47.63 -17.12
N ARG A 220 -35.36 48.77 -17.81
CA ARG A 220 -36.49 49.71 -17.74
C ARG A 220 -37.83 49.02 -17.95
N ASN A 221 -38.76 49.35 -17.05
CA ASN A 221 -40.22 49.39 -17.11
C ASN A 221 -40.94 48.81 -18.33
N ARG A 222 -41.98 48.00 -18.04
CA ARG A 222 -43.37 48.28 -18.45
C ARG A 222 -44.34 47.52 -17.55
N ARG A 223 -45.05 48.23 -16.67
CA ARG A 223 -46.50 48.06 -16.48
C ARG A 223 -47.07 49.23 -15.69
N ASP A 224 -48.10 49.77 -16.30
CA ASP A 224 -48.91 50.91 -15.89
C ASP A 224 -49.72 50.62 -14.60
N GLU A 225 -49.90 51.70 -13.84
CA GLU A 225 -51.10 52.15 -13.11
C GLU A 225 -52.19 51.10 -12.77
N ASN A 226 -52.57 50.95 -11.49
CA ASN A 226 -53.48 51.90 -10.83
C ASN A 226 -53.86 51.49 -9.37
N THR A 227 -53.88 52.51 -8.52
CA THR A 227 -54.81 52.84 -7.41
C THR A 227 -55.04 51.93 -6.17
N ALA A 228 -54.74 52.59 -5.04
CA ALA A 228 -55.46 52.67 -3.75
C ALA A 228 -55.13 51.69 -2.59
N PRO A 229 -55.17 52.20 -1.34
CA PRO A 229 -54.61 51.56 -0.15
C PRO A 229 -55.69 50.90 0.71
N SER A 230 -55.33 49.91 1.53
CA SER A 230 -55.75 49.77 2.94
C SER A 230 -55.41 48.40 3.56
N SER A 231 -55.01 48.49 4.84
CA SER A 231 -55.27 47.57 5.96
C SER A 231 -54.91 46.08 5.88
N SER A 232 -53.95 45.72 6.74
CA SER A 232 -53.93 44.54 7.62
C SER A 232 -54.89 43.38 7.33
N SER A 233 -54.36 42.21 6.94
CA SER A 233 -54.36 40.99 7.77
C SER A 233 -53.88 39.74 6.99
N THR A 234 -53.09 38.93 7.69
CA THR A 234 -52.97 37.45 7.65
C THR A 234 -52.59 36.71 6.35
N ASN A 235 -51.37 36.17 6.38
CA ASN A 235 -50.95 34.80 6.05
C ASN A 235 -51.65 33.97 4.95
N ALA A 236 -50.76 33.46 4.08
CA ALA A 236 -50.67 32.11 3.53
C ALA A 236 -51.28 31.80 2.15
N ALA A 237 -50.42 31.80 1.13
CA ALA A 237 -50.07 30.64 0.26
C ALA A 237 -49.21 31.17 -0.92
N GLY A 238 -48.08 30.60 -1.34
CA GLY A 238 -47.35 29.41 -0.94
C GLY A 238 -45.99 29.40 -1.63
N GLY A 239 -44.93 29.00 -0.90
CA GLY A 239 -43.56 29.03 -1.41
C GLY A 239 -42.50 28.39 -0.52
N LYS A 240 -42.86 27.34 0.24
CA LYS A 240 -42.07 26.15 0.67
C LYS A 240 -40.52 26.15 0.59
N ARG A 241 -39.77 27.20 0.96
CA ARG A 241 -38.30 27.15 0.89
C ARG A 241 -37.67 27.23 2.28
N CYS A 242 -36.90 26.20 2.61
CA CYS A 242 -36.08 26.11 3.81
C CYS A 242 -35.02 27.24 3.83
N PRO A 243 -34.68 27.84 4.99
CA PRO A 243 -33.65 28.89 5.10
C PRO A 243 -32.30 28.47 4.49
N LYS A 244 -31.51 29.39 3.93
CA LYS A 244 -30.21 29.04 3.33
C LYS A 244 -29.26 28.42 4.36
N LEU A 245 -28.49 27.42 3.94
CA LEU A 245 -27.50 26.75 4.78
C LEU A 245 -26.36 27.71 5.13
N THR A 246 -26.06 27.86 6.41
CA THR A 246 -24.90 28.63 6.88
C THR A 246 -23.59 27.93 6.52
N GLU A 247 -22.48 28.66 6.53
CA GLU A 247 -21.15 28.09 6.25
C GLU A 247 -20.76 27.02 7.27
N ALA A 248 -21.02 27.28 8.56
CA ALA A 248 -20.80 26.31 9.63
C ALA A 248 -21.61 25.00 9.46
N GLU A 249 -22.88 25.08 9.05
CA GLU A 249 -23.70 23.90 8.77
C GLU A 249 -23.20 23.12 7.55
N ARG A 250 -22.67 23.83 6.54
CA ARG A 250 -22.10 23.21 5.34
C ARG A 250 -20.83 22.44 5.67
N ASP A 251 -19.96 23.02 6.49
CA ASP A 251 -18.74 22.36 6.93
C ASP A 251 -19.04 21.13 7.79
N LEU A 252 -20.05 21.22 8.67
CA LEU A 252 -20.49 20.08 9.47
C LEU A 252 -21.04 18.93 8.63
N LEU A 253 -21.81 19.23 7.57
CA LEU A 253 -22.32 18.18 6.67
C LEU A 253 -21.19 17.57 5.83
N ASN A 254 -20.31 18.39 5.25
CA ASN A 254 -19.19 17.92 4.43
C ASN A 254 -18.22 17.03 5.22
N ALA A 255 -17.94 17.38 6.48
CA ALA A 255 -17.04 16.62 7.34
C ALA A 255 -17.63 15.27 7.83
N ASN A 256 -18.94 15.04 7.70
CA ASN A 256 -19.63 13.86 8.22
C ASN A 256 -20.44 13.12 7.14
N HIS A 257 -19.94 13.13 5.90
CA HIS A 257 -20.57 12.45 4.75
C HIS A 257 -22.07 12.80 4.60
N GLY A 258 -22.42 14.07 4.83
CA GLY A 258 -23.78 14.58 4.76
C GLY A 258 -24.09 15.29 3.46
N CYS A 259 -25.36 15.29 3.06
CA CYS A 259 -25.82 15.92 1.83
C CYS A 259 -26.33 17.34 2.10
N THR A 260 -25.87 18.32 1.31
CA THR A 260 -26.22 19.74 1.51
C THR A 260 -27.64 20.09 1.06
N LYS A 261 -28.27 19.22 0.26
CA LYS A 261 -29.63 19.37 -0.26
C LYS A 261 -30.71 18.88 0.72
N CYS A 262 -30.60 17.66 1.23
CA CYS A 262 -31.53 17.14 2.26
C CYS A 262 -31.11 17.52 3.68
N ARG A 263 -29.85 17.96 3.88
CA ARG A 263 -29.27 18.37 5.17
C ARG A 263 -29.19 17.24 6.20
N VAL A 264 -29.04 16.00 5.72
CA VAL A 264 -28.91 14.80 6.56
C VAL A 264 -27.46 14.32 6.53
N PRO A 265 -26.84 14.06 7.71
CA PRO A 265 -25.49 13.49 7.80
C PRO A 265 -25.48 11.97 7.52
N PHE A 266 -24.33 11.41 7.15
CA PHE A 266 -24.12 9.98 6.91
C PHE A 266 -25.07 9.36 5.87
N VAL A 267 -25.17 10.01 4.70
CA VAL A 267 -25.98 9.52 3.58
C VAL A 267 -25.09 9.07 2.43
N ALA A 268 -25.51 8.03 1.72
CA ALA A 268 -24.72 7.45 0.62
C ALA A 268 -24.78 8.28 -0.67
N HIS A 269 -25.76 9.18 -0.82
CA HIS A 269 -25.85 10.08 -1.96
C HIS A 269 -24.99 11.33 -1.70
N ALA A 270 -23.87 11.42 -2.41
CA ALA A 270 -22.90 12.50 -2.24
C ALA A 270 -23.17 13.72 -3.13
N ASP A 271 -24.06 13.59 -4.14
CA ASP A 271 -24.29 14.63 -5.13
C ASP A 271 -25.64 15.33 -4.96
N ASP A 272 -25.61 16.66 -4.99
CA ASP A 272 -26.78 17.55 -4.99
C ASP A 272 -27.75 17.29 -6.18
N ARG A 273 -27.29 16.50 -7.16
CA ARG A 273 -28.02 16.12 -8.38
C ARG A 273 -28.79 14.80 -8.26
N ASP A 274 -28.64 14.08 -7.15
CA ASP A 274 -29.42 12.88 -6.94
C ASP A 274 -30.92 13.23 -6.83
N LYS A 275 -31.73 12.53 -7.65
CA LYS A 275 -33.19 12.68 -7.72
C LYS A 275 -33.88 12.06 -6.50
N SER A 276 -33.18 11.24 -5.72
CA SER A 276 -33.68 10.63 -4.49
C SER A 276 -33.70 11.60 -3.29
N CYS A 277 -33.14 12.80 -3.44
CA CYS A 277 -32.94 13.76 -2.36
C CYS A 277 -33.93 14.92 -2.44
N ASP A 278 -34.81 15.03 -1.44
CA ASP A 278 -35.76 16.14 -1.28
C ASP A 278 -35.28 17.19 -0.28
N PHE A 279 -35.69 18.45 -0.49
CA PHE A 279 -35.41 19.53 0.45
C PHE A 279 -36.28 19.38 1.72
N PRO A 280 -35.73 19.64 2.92
CA PRO A 280 -36.51 19.60 4.14
C PRO A 280 -37.62 20.67 4.09
N ALA A 281 -38.78 20.33 4.67
CA ALA A 281 -39.88 21.27 4.79
C ALA A 281 -39.44 22.51 5.59
N ALA A 282 -39.90 23.69 5.16
CA ALA A 282 -39.58 24.94 5.85
C ALA A 282 -40.21 25.03 7.26
N ALA A 283 -41.33 24.33 7.47
CA ALA A 283 -41.98 24.24 8.77
C ALA A 283 -41.20 23.28 9.70
N GLY A 284 -40.69 23.80 10.82
CA GLY A 284 -40.00 22.99 11.82
C GLY A 284 -38.55 22.61 11.48
N TYR A 285 -37.92 23.29 10.53
CA TYR A 285 -36.52 23.04 10.19
C TYR A 285 -35.60 23.29 11.39
N LYS A 286 -34.85 22.25 11.79
CA LYS A 286 -33.82 22.33 12.82
C LYS A 286 -32.45 22.49 12.15
N THR A 287 -31.69 23.49 12.60
CA THR A 287 -30.32 23.74 12.13
C THR A 287 -29.42 22.54 12.39
N VAL A 288 -28.50 22.26 11.48
CA VAL A 288 -27.57 21.12 11.64
C VAL A 288 -26.48 21.52 12.62
N THR A 289 -26.64 21.11 13.88
CA THR A 289 -25.65 21.34 14.94
C THR A 289 -24.82 20.09 15.20
N ARG A 290 -23.71 20.24 15.93
CA ARG A 290 -22.87 19.10 16.32
C ARG A 290 -23.65 18.01 17.07
N ALA A 291 -24.61 18.40 17.91
CA ALA A 291 -25.48 17.46 18.63
C ALA A 291 -26.34 16.60 17.68
N VAL A 292 -26.77 17.15 16.54
CA VAL A 292 -27.53 16.40 15.51
C VAL A 292 -26.64 15.38 14.81
N ILE A 293 -25.39 15.76 14.53
CA ILE A 293 -24.38 14.84 13.96
C ILE A 293 -24.10 13.70 14.93
N ASP A 294 -23.87 14.00 16.21
CA ASP A 294 -23.53 13.00 17.21
C ASP A 294 -24.72 12.04 17.47
N ALA A 295 -25.96 12.56 17.48
CA ALA A 295 -27.16 11.73 17.58
C ALA A 295 -27.35 10.83 16.34
N ALA A 296 -27.10 11.36 15.13
CA ALA A 296 -27.15 10.56 13.91
C ALA A 296 -26.06 9.49 13.86
N ALA A 297 -24.84 9.82 14.30
CA ALA A 297 -23.74 8.88 14.44
C ALA A 297 -24.02 7.78 15.47
N ALA A 298 -24.76 8.09 16.54
CA ALA A 298 -25.21 7.11 17.53
C ALA A 298 -26.27 6.15 16.95
N ALA A 299 -27.11 6.61 16.02
CA ALA A 299 -28.17 5.81 15.40
C ALA A 299 -27.69 4.90 14.24
N LEU A 300 -26.44 5.01 13.78
CA LEU A 300 -25.91 4.19 12.68
C LEU A 300 -25.80 2.70 13.03
N THR A 301 -26.19 1.84 12.09
CA THR A 301 -25.96 0.39 12.17
C THR A 301 -24.47 0.04 12.04
N ALA A 302 -24.10 -1.18 12.42
CA ALA A 302 -22.71 -1.64 12.32
C ALA A 302 -22.17 -1.61 10.87
N GLU A 303 -23.02 -1.86 9.88
CA GLU A 303 -22.69 -1.81 8.46
C GLU A 303 -22.48 -0.37 7.98
N GLN A 304 -23.38 0.54 8.36
CA GLN A 304 -23.27 1.96 8.02
C GLN A 304 -22.04 2.62 8.66
N ARG A 305 -21.68 2.22 9.89
CA ARG A 305 -20.45 2.69 10.56
C ARG A 305 -19.19 2.32 9.79
N LYS A 306 -19.13 1.11 9.23
CA LYS A 306 -18.01 0.69 8.37
C LYS A 306 -17.98 1.48 7.07
N GLN A 307 -19.16 1.73 6.47
CA GLN A 307 -19.28 2.50 5.23
C GLN A 307 -18.81 3.96 5.37
N PHE A 308 -19.12 4.61 6.50
CA PHE A 308 -18.79 6.02 6.73
C PHE A 308 -17.57 6.25 7.65
N GLY A 309 -16.82 5.19 7.98
CA GLY A 309 -15.61 5.31 8.80
C GLY A 309 -15.83 5.83 10.23
N VAL A 310 -17.03 5.60 10.80
CA VAL A 310 -17.40 6.10 12.13
C VAL A 310 -17.07 5.08 13.21
N ALA A 311 -16.24 5.45 14.18
CA ALA A 311 -15.86 4.59 15.30
C ALA A 311 -17.10 4.15 16.13
N PRO A 312 -17.12 2.93 16.69
CA PRO A 312 -18.21 2.47 17.54
C PRO A 312 -18.32 3.35 18.79
N ALA A 313 -19.55 3.72 19.16
CA ALA A 313 -19.80 4.46 20.39
C ALA A 313 -19.31 3.62 21.59
N LYS A 314 -18.47 4.21 22.45
CA LYS A 314 -18.04 3.58 23.70
C LYS A 314 -19.23 3.49 24.66
N THR A 315 -20.00 2.41 24.57
CA THR A 315 -20.95 2.06 25.62
C THR A 315 -20.16 1.64 26.86
N LYS A 316 -20.38 2.32 27.99
CA LYS A 316 -19.88 1.85 29.30
C LYS A 316 -20.47 0.46 29.56
N PRO A 317 -19.70 -0.52 30.05
CA PRO A 317 -20.23 -1.85 30.33
C PRO A 317 -21.24 -1.78 31.48
N VAL A 318 -22.45 -2.27 31.23
CA VAL A 318 -23.42 -2.62 32.27
C VAL A 318 -22.97 -3.96 32.85
N ALA A 319 -22.59 -3.96 34.13
CA ALA A 319 -22.19 -5.16 34.85
C ALA A 319 -23.40 -6.10 35.00
N ALA A 320 -23.31 -7.29 34.43
CA ALA A 320 -24.16 -8.41 34.81
C ALA A 320 -23.47 -9.16 35.95
N VAL A 321 -24.06 -9.09 37.15
CA VAL A 321 -23.72 -9.97 38.27
C VAL A 321 -24.42 -11.30 38.01
N LEU A 322 -23.66 -12.38 37.88
CA LEU A 322 -24.16 -13.73 38.06
C LEU A 322 -23.43 -14.35 39.24
N ASP A 323 -24.14 -14.41 40.35
CA ASP A 323 -23.91 -15.38 41.42
C ASP A 323 -24.09 -16.80 40.88
N ALA A 324 -23.12 -17.67 41.15
CA ALA A 324 -23.37 -19.05 41.56
C ALA A 324 -22.07 -19.68 42.05
N ALA A 325 -22.00 -19.87 43.36
CA ALA A 325 -21.01 -20.65 44.07
C ALA A 325 -21.22 -22.16 43.87
N ALA A 326 -20.11 -22.90 43.98
CA ALA A 326 -19.97 -24.33 44.31
C ALA A 326 -20.55 -25.32 43.26
N VAL A 327 -19.91 -26.43 42.92
CA VAL A 327 -19.40 -27.52 43.77
C VAL A 327 -18.33 -28.27 42.95
N ALA A 328 -17.07 -28.24 43.37
CA ALA A 328 -16.28 -29.32 43.97
C ALA A 328 -15.86 -30.51 43.06
N ALA A 329 -14.53 -30.71 43.05
CA ALA A 329 -13.79 -31.98 43.06
C ALA A 329 -14.05 -32.98 41.91
N THR A 330 -13.03 -33.36 41.15
CA THR A 330 -11.95 -34.22 41.66
C THR A 330 -10.71 -34.11 40.77
N GLY A 331 -9.54 -34.11 41.42
CA GLY A 331 -8.24 -34.16 40.76
C GLY A 331 -7.63 -35.57 40.78
N PHE A 332 -6.39 -35.62 40.27
CA PHE A 332 -5.38 -36.70 40.35
C PHE A 332 -5.72 -37.96 39.52
N ALA A 333 -4.80 -38.65 38.84
CA ALA A 333 -3.34 -38.68 38.90
C ALA A 333 -2.73 -39.29 37.62
N SER A 334 -1.42 -39.10 37.45
CA SER A 334 -0.53 -39.74 36.48
C SER A 334 -0.29 -41.25 36.72
N ALA A 335 0.02 -41.94 35.62
CA ALA A 335 0.94 -43.08 35.39
C ALA A 335 1.32 -44.06 36.54
N ASP A 336 1.22 -45.37 36.25
CA ASP A 336 2.33 -46.32 36.48
C ASP A 336 2.17 -47.58 35.60
N GLU A 337 3.30 -48.10 35.09
CA GLU A 337 3.46 -49.33 34.31
C GLU A 337 3.42 -50.58 35.22
N GLY A 338 3.09 -51.75 34.66
CA GLY A 338 3.24 -53.01 35.38
C GLY A 338 2.74 -54.21 34.59
N ASP A 339 3.70 -54.86 33.92
CA ASP A 339 3.58 -56.03 33.05
C ASP A 339 3.32 -57.35 33.82
N VAL A 340 3.00 -58.37 33.03
CA VAL A 340 2.44 -59.69 33.32
C VAL A 340 3.52 -60.74 33.71
N ASP A 341 3.09 -61.69 34.55
CA ASP A 341 3.64 -63.02 34.93
C ASP A 341 4.89 -63.15 35.82
#